data_AF-A0A7V9LFH3-F1
#
_entry.id   AF-A0A7V9LFH3-F1
#
_cell.length_a   1.000
_cell.length_b   1.000
_cell.length_c   1.000
_cell.angle_alpha   90.00
_cell.angle_beta   90.00
_cell.angle_gamma   90.00
#
_symmetry.space_group_name_H-M   'P 1'
#
loop_
_entity.id
_entity.type
_entity.pdbx_description
1 polymer ?
#
loop_
_entity_poly.entity_id
_entity_poly.type
_entity_poly.pdbx_seq_one_letter_code
_entity_poly.pdbx_strand_id
1 'polypeptide(L)'
;MLVAELQELEEVKSLVTRGQQLGVLTFGDVASAVSEVELDESDVEDLYGHLEKSGIELVEDVDPAQKGGADAERSDGKRGRKKKATL
;
A
#
# COMPACT_ATOMS: atom_id res chain seq x y z
N MET A 1 -1.20 10.78 -15.58
CA MET A 1 -1.40 11.59 -14.35
C MET A 1 -0.15 11.46 -13.48
N LEU A 2 0.10 12.33 -12.49
CA LEU A 2 1.21 12.13 -11.55
C LEU A 2 0.74 11.27 -10.38
N VAL A 3 1.53 10.27 -9.96
CA VAL A 3 1.18 9.38 -8.83
C VAL A 3 0.78 10.16 -7.57
N ALA A 4 1.35 11.35 -7.35
CA ALA A 4 1.00 12.21 -6.24
C ALA A 4 -0.47 12.66 -6.27
N GLU A 5 -1.02 12.94 -7.45
CA GLU A 5 -2.44 13.32 -7.61
C GLU A 5 -3.36 12.11 -7.39
N LEU A 6 -2.94 10.90 -7.80
CA LEU A 6 -3.69 9.67 -7.52
C LEU A 6 -3.86 9.44 -6.02
N GLN A 7 -2.84 9.74 -5.20
CA GLN A 7 -2.91 9.59 -3.74
C GLN A 7 -3.85 10.59 -3.04
N GLU A 8 -4.27 11.65 -3.75
CA GLU A 8 -5.25 12.60 -3.22
C GLU A 8 -6.70 12.10 -3.38
N LEU A 9 -6.92 11.12 -4.25
CA LEU A 9 -8.22 10.46 -4.45
C LEU A 9 -8.56 9.58 -3.24
N GLU A 10 -9.78 9.70 -2.73
CA GLU A 10 -10.20 9.02 -1.49
C GLU A 10 -10.18 7.49 -1.67
N GLU A 11 -10.55 7.01 -2.85
CA GLU A 11 -10.58 5.60 -3.25
C GLU A 11 -9.16 5.02 -3.24
N VAL A 12 -8.22 5.71 -3.90
CA VAL A 12 -6.81 5.30 -3.98
C VAL A 12 -6.13 5.39 -2.62
N LYS A 13 -6.41 6.46 -1.86
CA LYS A 13 -5.86 6.62 -0.51
C LYS A 13 -6.33 5.52 0.43
N SER A 14 -7.60 5.13 0.32
CA SER A 14 -8.18 4.02 1.06
C SER A 14 -7.59 2.67 0.63
N LEU A 15 -7.32 2.49 -0.66
CA LEU A 15 -6.64 1.32 -1.21
C LEU A 15 -5.21 1.20 -0.65
N VAL A 16 -4.42 2.27 -0.74
CA VAL A 16 -3.04 2.32 -0.22
C VAL A 16 -3.02 2.09 1.29
N THR A 17 -3.94 2.71 2.03
CA THR A 17 -4.04 2.55 3.50
C THR A 17 -4.40 1.12 3.89
N ARG A 18 -5.26 0.44 3.11
CA ARG A 18 -5.57 -0.99 3.30
C ARG A 18 -4.36 -1.85 2.95
N GLY A 19 -3.70 -1.61 1.82
CA GLY A 19 -2.51 -2.34 1.41
C GLY A 19 -1.35 -2.19 2.39
N GLN A 20 -1.15 -1.02 2.98
CA GLN A 20 -0.14 -0.80 4.02
C GLN A 20 -0.47 -1.50 5.35
N GLN A 21 -1.75 -1.62 5.70
CA GLN A 21 -2.16 -2.35 6.90
C GLN A 21 -2.06 -3.86 6.73
N LEU A 22 -2.38 -4.36 5.54
CA LEU A 22 -2.38 -5.79 5.23
C LEU A 22 -1.01 -6.30 4.76
N GLY A 23 -0.16 -5.43 4.21
CA GLY A 23 1.08 -5.78 3.48
C GLY A 23 0.82 -6.33 2.08
N VAL A 24 -0.44 -6.49 1.69
CA VAL A 24 -0.88 -7.17 0.47
C VAL A 24 -2.20 -6.58 -0.02
N LEU A 25 -2.38 -6.53 -1.35
CA LEU A 25 -3.64 -6.24 -2.03
C LEU A 25 -3.92 -7.26 -3.13
N THR A 26 -5.20 -7.49 -3.46
CA THR A 26 -5.55 -8.30 -4.63
C THR A 26 -5.69 -7.43 -5.88
N PHE A 27 -5.44 -8.01 -7.05
CA PHE A 27 -5.73 -7.33 -8.32
C PHE A 27 -7.21 -6.94 -8.44
N GLY A 28 -8.13 -7.67 -7.78
CA GLY A 28 -9.56 -7.33 -7.73
C GLY A 28 -9.84 -6.05 -6.94
N ASP A 29 -9.19 -5.88 -5.79
CA ASP A 29 -9.29 -4.64 -4.99
C ASP A 29 -8.76 -3.43 -5.75
N VAL A 30 -7.60 -3.57 -6.39
CA VAL A 30 -7.00 -2.48 -7.19
C VAL A 30 -7.86 -2.15 -8.39
N ALA A 31 -8.33 -3.16 -9.15
CA ALA A 31 -9.18 -2.96 -10.31
C ALA A 31 -10.53 -2.29 -9.94
N SER A 32 -11.09 -2.62 -8.78
CA SER A 32 -12.32 -1.96 -8.29
C SER A 32 -12.07 -0.49 -8.03
N ALA A 33 -11.00 -0.14 -7.31
CA ALA A 33 -10.65 1.25 -7.04
C ALA A 33 -10.35 2.03 -8.33
N VAL A 34 -9.57 1.45 -9.25
CA VAL A 34 -9.26 2.00 -10.58
C VAL A 34 -10.54 2.28 -11.38
N SER A 35 -11.52 1.37 -11.31
CA SER A 35 -12.78 1.52 -12.06
C SER A 35 -13.69 2.61 -11.51
N GLU A 36 -13.57 3.00 -10.23
CA GLU A 36 -14.35 4.09 -9.63
C GLU A 36 -13.83 5.48 -10.04
N VAL A 37 -12.53 5.60 -10.30
CA VAL A 37 -11.86 6.88 -10.61
C VAL A 37 -11.48 7.07 -12.08
N GLU A 38 -11.92 6.16 -12.96
CA GLU A 38 -11.70 6.24 -14.41
C GLU A 38 -10.22 6.43 -14.78
N LEU A 39 -9.32 5.63 -14.21
CA LEU A 39 -7.88 5.75 -14.49
C LEU A 39 -7.50 5.09 -15.83
N ASP A 40 -6.57 5.74 -16.54
CA ASP A 40 -6.00 5.23 -17.80
C ASP A 40 -4.98 4.09 -17.57
N GLU A 41 -4.69 3.28 -18.59
CA GLU A 41 -3.72 2.17 -18.52
C GLU A 41 -2.35 2.60 -17.98
N SER A 42 -1.89 3.81 -18.35
CA SER A 42 -0.64 4.37 -17.82
C SER A 42 -0.71 4.68 -16.32
N ASP A 43 -1.84 5.21 -15.85
CA ASP A 43 -2.03 5.55 -14.44
C ASP A 43 -2.15 4.29 -13.57
N VAL A 44 -2.76 3.23 -14.12
CA VAL A 44 -2.83 1.91 -13.49
C VAL A 44 -1.45 1.28 -13.33
N GLU A 45 -0.61 1.32 -14.37
CA GLU A 45 0.76 0.80 -14.31
C GLU A 45 1.61 1.57 -13.28
N ASP A 46 1.49 2.89 -13.25
CA ASP A 46 2.15 3.76 -12.27
C ASP A 46 1.68 3.46 -10.83
N LEU A 47 0.37 3.21 -10.63
CA LEU A 47 -0.20 2.84 -9.35
C LEU A 47 0.35 1.48 -8.87
N TYR A 48 0.42 0.47 -9.73
CA TYR A 48 1.01 -0.82 -9.37
C TYR A 48 2.46 -0.68 -8.94
N GLY A 49 3.27 0.03 -9.73
CA GLY A 49 4.67 0.28 -9.37
C GLY A 49 4.82 1.09 -8.07
N HIS A 50 3.87 1.95 -7.74
CA HIS A 50 3.85 2.69 -6.48
C HIS A 50 3.48 1.80 -5.28
N LEU A 51 2.49 0.91 -5.43
CA LEU A 51 2.07 -0.04 -4.40
C LEU A 51 3.24 -0.97 -4.02
N GLU A 52 3.92 -1.55 -5.01
CA GLU A 52 5.09 -2.41 -4.78
C GLU A 52 6.24 -1.65 -4.08
N LYS A 53 6.54 -0.42 -4.53
CA LYS A 53 7.56 0.44 -3.89
C LYS A 53 7.20 0.82 -2.45
N SER A 54 5.91 0.85 -2.13
CA SER A 54 5.40 1.12 -0.78
C SER A 54 5.43 -0.12 0.12
N GLY A 55 5.88 -1.26 -0.39
CA GLY A 55 5.95 -2.52 0.35
C GLY A 55 4.64 -3.31 0.36
N ILE A 56 3.76 -3.07 -0.62
CA ILE A 56 2.48 -3.77 -0.75
C ILE A 56 2.61 -4.83 -1.84
N GLU A 57 2.41 -6.10 -1.48
CA GLU A 57 2.42 -7.19 -2.46
C GLU A 57 1.08 -7.33 -3.18
N LEU A 58 1.10 -7.27 -4.51
CA LEU A 58 -0.07 -7.51 -5.34
C LEU A 58 -0.21 -9.00 -5.62
N VAL A 59 -1.40 -9.55 -5.42
CA VAL A 59 -1.68 -10.96 -5.70
C VAL A 59 -2.97 -11.18 -6.44
N GLU A 60 -3.06 -12.33 -7.08
CA GLU A 60 -4.31 -12.82 -7.64
C GLU A 60 -5.34 -13.00 -6.53
N ASP A 61 -6.62 -12.92 -6.90
CA ASP A 61 -7.74 -13.15 -5.99
C ASP A 61 -7.75 -14.65 -5.61
N VAL A 62 -6.89 -15.00 -4.66
CA VAL A 62 -6.79 -16.35 -4.10
C VAL A 62 -7.31 -16.29 -2.67
N ASP A 63 -8.20 -17.21 -2.37
CA ASP A 63 -8.95 -17.36 -1.12
C ASP A 63 -8.22 -16.83 0.14
N PRO A 64 -8.87 -15.98 0.97
CA PRO A 64 -8.26 -15.28 2.10
C PRO A 64 -7.67 -16.21 3.18
N ALA A 65 -7.92 -17.52 3.12
CA ALA A 65 -7.33 -18.51 4.00
C ALA A 65 -5.80 -18.66 3.87
N GLN A 66 -5.16 -18.15 2.81
CA GLN A 66 -3.74 -18.40 2.54
C GLN A 66 -2.78 -17.28 3.03
N LYS A 67 -3.26 -16.08 3.41
CA LYS A 67 -2.42 -14.86 3.32
C LYS A 67 -2.18 -14.01 4.57
N GLY A 68 -2.39 -14.54 5.78
CA GLY A 68 -2.10 -13.81 7.03
C GLY A 68 -0.62 -13.72 7.46
N GLY A 69 0.37 -13.81 6.55
CA GLY A 69 1.72 -14.25 6.94
C GLY A 69 2.95 -13.47 6.46
N ALA A 70 2.87 -12.47 5.59
CA ALA A 70 4.09 -11.88 5.02
C ALA A 70 4.20 -10.36 5.25
N ASP A 71 5.23 -10.01 6.01
CA ASP A 71 5.93 -8.71 6.02
C ASP A 71 5.28 -7.51 6.74
N ALA A 72 4.99 -7.68 8.04
CA ALA A 72 4.96 -6.55 8.98
C ALA A 72 6.37 -6.20 9.53
N GLU A 73 7.46 -6.40 8.78
CA GLU A 73 8.84 -6.17 9.25
C GLU A 73 9.60 -5.06 8.49
N ARG A 74 8.90 -4.03 7.98
CA ARG A 74 9.58 -2.82 7.46
C ARG A 74 8.92 -1.51 7.87
N SER A 75 8.99 -1.19 9.16
CA SER A 75 9.37 0.16 9.63
C SER A 75 9.32 0.26 11.17
N ASP A 76 10.43 -0.04 11.84
CA ASP A 76 10.80 0.73 13.03
C ASP A 76 12.09 1.50 12.76
N GLY A 77 11.94 2.51 11.89
CA GLY A 77 12.89 3.58 11.74
C GLY A 77 12.69 4.61 12.85
N LYS A 78 13.21 4.32 14.05
CA LYS A 78 13.87 5.29 14.96
C LYS A 78 13.00 6.44 15.49
N ARG A 79 12.66 6.44 16.79
CA ARG A 79 12.77 7.61 17.74
C ARG A 79 12.13 7.39 19.13
N GLY A 80 12.97 7.30 20.16
CA GLY A 80 12.64 7.57 21.57
C GLY A 80 13.71 6.95 22.49
N ARG A 81 14.31 7.59 23.49
CA ARG A 81 14.09 8.87 24.16
C ARG A 81 15.35 9.14 25.01
N LYS A 82 16.01 10.27 24.75
CA LYS A 82 16.76 11.15 25.68
C LYS A 82 17.06 10.66 27.14
N LYS A 83 18.37 10.68 27.46
CA LYS A 83 19.10 11.17 28.68
C LYS A 83 19.04 10.41 30.02
N LYS A 84 20.24 10.20 30.60
CA LYS A 84 20.76 10.56 31.96
C LYS A 84 22.05 9.73 32.20
N ALA A 85 23.26 10.26 32.31
CA ALA A 85 23.87 11.05 33.40
C ALA A 85 23.81 10.37 34.79
N THR A 86 24.97 10.32 35.46
CA THR A 86 25.22 9.97 36.89
C THR A 86 25.35 8.45 37.15
N LEU A 87 26.33 7.88 37.85
CA LEU A 87 27.35 8.30 38.84
C LEU A 87 28.63 7.48 38.62
#